data_AF-A0A522XB66-F1
#
_entry.id   AF-A0A522XB66-F1
#
_cell.length_a   1.000
_cell.length_b   1.000
_cell.length_c   1.000
_cell.angle_alpha   90.00
_cell.angle_beta   90.00
_cell.angle_gamma   90.00
#
_symmetry.space_group_name_H-M   'P 1'
#
loop_
_entity.id
_entity.type
_entity.pdbx_description
1 polymer ?
#
loop_
_entity_poly.entity_id
_entity_poly.type
_entity_poly.pdbx_seq_one_letter_code
_entity_poly.pdbx_strand_id
1 'polypeptide(L)'
;MTRKINLELPDDLSQRLESKAQIINLSLEAMILKSLEDLATQPDDPIAALIGTLSAENNDIASRHDDYIGEAIYSRELPSE
;
A
#
# COMPACT_ATOMS: atom_id res chain seq x y z
N MET A 1 24.35 13.20 -14.22
CA MET A 1 24.21 12.90 -15.65
C MET A 1 22.74 12.93 -16.01
N THR A 2 22.34 13.54 -17.12
CA THR A 2 20.94 13.57 -17.57
C THR A 2 20.71 12.47 -18.61
N ARG A 3 19.70 11.62 -18.40
CA ARG A 3 19.23 10.63 -19.39
C ARG A 3 17.86 11.04 -19.89
N LYS A 4 17.64 10.94 -21.20
CA LYS A 4 16.32 11.16 -21.82
C LYS A 4 15.58 9.83 -21.91
N ILE A 5 14.33 9.82 -21.43
CA ILE A 5 13.42 8.68 -21.53
C ILE A 5 12.23 9.17 -22.35
N ASN A 6 11.89 8.44 -23.42
CA ASN A 6 10.66 8.67 -24.17
C ASN A 6 9.61 7.71 -23.63
N LEU A 7 8.50 8.24 -23.14
CA LEU A 7 7.39 7.48 -22.58
C LEU A 7 6.14 7.78 -23.39
N GLU A 8 5.58 6.77 -24.04
CA GLU A 8 4.28 6.88 -24.70
C GLU A 8 3.19 6.63 -23.66
N LEU A 9 2.39 7.66 -23.40
CA LEU A 9 1.28 7.59 -22.46
C LEU A 9 -0.02 7.34 -23.23
N PRO A 10 -0.84 6.36 -22.84
CA PRO A 10 -2.20 6.24 -23.35
C PRO A 10 -3.00 7.52 -23.10
N ASP A 11 -3.87 7.90 -24.03
CA ASP A 11 -4.60 9.17 -23.99
C ASP A 11 -5.37 9.39 -22.67
N ASP A 12 -6.01 8.34 -22.15
CA ASP A 12 -6.73 8.38 -20.86
C ASP A 12 -5.80 8.77 -19.69
N LEU A 13 -4.60 8.19 -19.66
CA LEU A 13 -3.63 8.43 -18.60
C LEU A 13 -3.06 9.84 -18.69
N SER A 14 -2.74 10.31 -19.91
CA SER A 14 -2.29 11.68 -20.17
C SER A 14 -3.30 12.70 -19.67
N GLN A 15 -4.57 12.53 -20.04
CA GLN A 15 -5.63 13.47 -19.67
C GLN A 15 -5.83 13.54 -18.14
N ARG A 16 -5.77 12.38 -17.46
CA ARG A 16 -5.89 12.30 -15.99
C ARG A 16 -4.71 12.95 -15.29
N LEU A 17 -3.49 12.73 -15.79
CA LEU A 17 -2.29 13.32 -15.21
C LEU A 17 -2.24 14.84 -15.44
N GLU A 18 -2.61 15.33 -16.63
CA GLU A 18 -2.74 16.77 -16.89
C GLU A 18 -3.77 17.43 -15.98
N SER A 19 -4.93 16.81 -15.82
CA SER A 19 -5.97 17.30 -14.91
C SER A 19 -5.45 17.40 -13.48
N LYS A 20 -4.70 16.39 -13.03
CA LYS A 20 -4.10 16.37 -11.69
C LYS A 20 -2.99 17.40 -11.55
N ALA A 21 -2.18 17.60 -12.58
CA ALA A 21 -1.10 18.59 -12.65
C ALA A 21 -1.63 20.04 -12.58
N GLN A 22 -2.76 20.32 -13.24
CA GLN A 22 -3.45 21.61 -13.15
C GLN A 22 -3.94 21.92 -11.73
N ILE A 23 -4.51 20.93 -11.03
CA ILE A 23 -5.00 21.09 -9.65
C ILE A 23 -3.84 21.47 -8.70
N ILE A 24 -2.68 20.85 -8.89
CA ILE A 24 -1.49 21.10 -8.06
C ILE A 24 -0.58 22.21 -8.61
N ASN A 25 -1.02 22.93 -9.66
CA ASN A 25 -0.33 24.04 -10.30
C ASN A 25 1.14 23.71 -10.67
N LEU A 26 1.34 22.52 -11.23
CA LEU A 26 2.66 22.01 -11.60
C LEU A 26 2.63 21.55 -13.06
N SER A 27 3.76 21.59 -13.77
CA SER A 27 3.81 20.98 -15.10
C SER A 27 3.75 19.45 -14.99
N LEU A 28 3.21 18.81 -16.02
CA LEU A 28 3.14 17.36 -16.10
C LEU A 28 4.53 16.73 -15.97
N GLU A 29 5.55 17.28 -16.61
CA GLU A 29 6.91 16.73 -16.55
C GLU A 29 7.49 16.84 -15.14
N ALA A 30 7.31 17.98 -14.47
CA ALA A 30 7.76 18.17 -13.10
C ALA A 30 7.06 17.20 -12.14
N MET A 31 5.78 16.90 -12.38
CA MET A 31 5.00 15.96 -11.57
C MET A 31 5.48 14.52 -11.76
N ILE A 32 5.78 14.13 -12.99
CA ILE A 32 6.34 12.81 -13.32
C ILE A 32 7.72 12.66 -12.68
N LEU A 33 8.59 13.66 -12.80
CA LEU A 33 9.92 13.64 -12.20
C LEU A 33 9.86 13.52 -10.68
N LYS A 34 8.98 14.29 -10.03
CA LYS A 34 8.77 14.19 -8.58
C LYS A 34 8.26 12.82 -8.16
N SER A 35 7.33 12.24 -8.91
CA SER A 35 6.82 10.89 -8.61
C SER A 35 7.90 9.82 -8.77
N LEU A 36 8.78 9.96 -9.76
CA LEU A 36 9.93 9.08 -9.95
C LEU A 36 10.95 9.24 -8.83
N GLU A 37 11.15 10.47 -8.34
CA GLU A 37 12.01 10.75 -7.19
C GLU A 37 11.44 10.15 -5.91
N ASP A 38 10.14 10.33 -5.63
CA ASP A 38 9.47 9.73 -4.48
C ASP A 38 9.57 8.20 -4.51
N LEU A 39 9.33 7.58 -5.68
CA LEU A 39 9.50 6.13 -5.87
C LEU A 39 10.93 5.66 -5.67
N ALA A 40 11.93 6.43 -6.10
CA ALA A 40 13.33 6.08 -5.94
C ALA A 40 13.85 6.32 -4.51
N THR A 41 13.20 7.21 -3.76
CA THR A 41 13.60 7.59 -2.39
C THR A 41 12.85 6.79 -1.34
N GLN A 42 11.69 6.22 -1.67
CA GLN A 42 11.05 5.24 -0.81
C GLN A 42 12.02 4.05 -0.65
N PRO A 43 12.52 3.77 0.57
CA PRO A 43 13.13 2.47 0.79
C PRO A 43 12.08 1.42 0.40
N ASP A 44 12.49 0.35 -0.28
CA ASP A 44 11.65 -0.83 -0.44
C ASP A 44 11.19 -1.20 0.97
N ASP A 45 9.93 -0.90 1.28
CA ASP A 45 9.39 -1.19 2.60
C ASP A 45 9.47 -2.72 2.73
N PRO A 46 10.33 -3.25 3.62
CA PRO A 46 10.59 -4.67 3.69
C PRO A 46 9.33 -5.46 4.09
N ILE A 47 8.31 -4.76 4.60
CA ILE A 47 7.01 -5.29 5.01
C ILE A 47 5.92 -4.95 3.99
N ALA A 48 6.17 -4.12 2.96
CA ALA A 48 5.18 -3.85 1.90
C ALA A 48 4.78 -5.12 1.14
N ALA A 49 5.72 -6.06 0.96
CA ALA A 49 5.42 -7.39 0.41
C ALA A 49 4.44 -8.22 1.28
N LEU A 50 4.27 -7.84 2.55
CA LEU A 50 3.37 -8.49 3.50
C LEU A 50 1.99 -7.80 3.59
N ILE A 51 1.78 -6.69 2.86
CA ILE A 51 0.46 -6.06 2.78
C ILE A 51 -0.50 -7.02 2.08
N GLY A 52 -1.57 -7.40 2.78
CA GLY A 52 -2.59 -8.32 2.27
C GLY A 52 -2.21 -9.81 2.35
N THR A 53 -1.00 -10.16 2.83
CA THR A 53 -0.65 -11.58 3.06
C THR A 53 -1.21 -12.11 4.37
N LEU A 54 -1.45 -11.23 5.36
CA LEU A 54 -2.11 -11.59 6.59
C LEU A 54 -3.62 -11.51 6.40
N SER A 55 -4.26 -12.69 6.32
CA SER A 55 -5.71 -12.83 6.41
C SER A 55 -6.04 -13.41 7.77
N ALA A 56 -7.02 -12.81 8.45
CA ALA A 56 -7.56 -13.32 9.69
C ALA A 56 -9.08 -13.45 9.56
N GLU A 57 -9.64 -14.49 10.16
CA GLU A 57 -11.09 -14.71 10.16
C GLU A 57 -11.82 -13.62 10.96
N ASN A 58 -11.15 -13.05 11.96
CA ASN A 58 -11.68 -12.02 12.84
C ASN A 58 -10.99 -10.67 12.57
N ASN A 59 -11.80 -9.63 12.36
CA ASN A 59 -11.31 -8.27 12.08
C ASN A 59 -11.14 -7.40 13.34
N ASP A 60 -11.50 -7.92 14.51
CA ASP A 60 -11.49 -7.22 15.81
C ASP A 60 -10.42 -7.75 16.78
N ILE A 61 -9.44 -8.52 16.27
CA ILE A 61 -8.39 -9.17 17.06
C ILE A 61 -7.66 -8.17 17.96
N ALA A 62 -7.33 -6.97 17.46
CA ALA A 62 -6.64 -5.97 18.27
C ALA A 62 -7.43 -5.55 19.54
N SER A 63 -8.76 -5.49 19.43
CA SER A 63 -9.65 -5.05 20.51
C SER A 63 -10.08 -6.18 21.44
N ARG A 64 -10.05 -7.43 20.97
CA ARG A 64 -10.59 -8.58 21.71
C ARG A 64 -9.59 -9.74 21.85
N HIS A 65 -8.29 -9.46 21.74
CA HIS A 65 -7.27 -10.50 21.80
C HIS A 65 -7.35 -11.32 23.10
N ASP A 66 -7.62 -10.69 24.24
CA ASP A 66 -7.78 -11.39 25.52
C ASP A 66 -8.94 -12.39 25.52
N ASP A 67 -10.07 -12.04 24.91
CA ASP A 67 -11.23 -12.94 24.76
C ASP A 67 -10.85 -14.18 23.95
N TYR A 68 -10.21 -13.96 22.78
CA TYR A 68 -9.81 -15.04 21.88
C TYR A 68 -8.73 -15.94 22.49
N ILE A 69 -7.78 -15.36 23.22
CA ILE A 69 -6.75 -16.11 23.94
C ILE A 69 -7.42 -16.93 25.06
N GLY A 70 -8.34 -16.34 25.81
CA GLY A 70 -9.10 -17.03 26.86
C GLY A 70 -9.92 -18.21 26.32
N GLU A 71 -10.65 -18.00 25.22
CA GLU A 71 -11.43 -19.04 24.54
C GLU A 71 -10.54 -20.19 24.05
N ALA A 72 -9.39 -19.88 23.45
CA ALA A 72 -8.45 -20.89 22.97
C ALA A 72 -7.84 -21.71 24.11
N ILE A 73 -7.53 -21.09 25.26
CA ILE A 73 -7.03 -21.79 26.45
C ILE A 73 -8.12 -22.69 27.02
N TYR A 74 -9.33 -22.16 27.20
CA TYR A 74 -10.46 -22.92 27.75
C TYR A 74 -10.82 -24.14 26.89
N SER A 75 -10.85 -23.96 25.57
CA SER A 75 -11.13 -25.03 24.60
C SER A 75 -10.07 -26.13 24.60
N ARG A 76 -8.84 -25.82 25.04
CA ARG A 76 -7.72 -26.77 25.08
C ARG A 76 -7.64 -27.56 26.39
N GLU A 77 -8.13 -27.00 27.50
CA GLU A 77 -8.12 -27.66 28.81
C GLU A 77 -9.34 -28.53 29.09
N LEU A 78 -10.37 -28.48 28.23
CA LEU A 78 -11.48 -29.43 28.27
C LEU A 78 -11.05 -30.78 27.67
N PRO A 79 -11.16 -31.90 28.41
CA PRO A 79 -10.97 -33.22 27.82
C PRO A 79 -12.08 -33.46 26.79
N SER A 80 -11.70 -34.02 25.64
CA SER A 80 -12.66 -34.54 24.67
C SER A 80 -13.47 -35.66 25.36
N GLU A 81 -14.77 -35.44 25.56
CA GLU A 81 -15.70 -36.54 25.90
C GLU A 81 -15.90 -37.49 24.71
#